data_AF-A0A1B8SZZ4-F1
#
_entry.id   AF-A0A1B8SZZ4-F1
#
_cell.length_a   1.000
_cell.length_b   1.000
_cell.length_c   1.000
_cell.angle_alpha   90.00
_cell.angle_beta   90.00
_cell.angle_gamma   90.00
#
_symmetry.space_group_name_H-M   'P 1'
#
loop_
_entity.id
_entity.type
_entity.pdbx_description
1 polymer ?
#
loop_
_entity_poly.entity_id
_entity_poly.type
_entity_poly.pdbx_seq_one_letter_code
_entity_poly.pdbx_strand_id
1 'polypeptide(L)'
;MKQLQTAICFALILLAHSPCWASEKSDKADTNATAAKSTKALKYMLSVSGALYRDHYLVMSFADNVEDGHPLEAQAQVTSSYVSKVTPDGEQLRLTPATYVHGYDLNITPVVMSEDRVQLSYRLHGVEVLGFVNPAAGVTATGAPQTSLLDVESTQPKQALLGNEQSIDFGCDLRWAREDKQDIQAVNCRYHLVVTVNKASN
;
A
#
# COMPACT_ATOMS: atom_id res chain seq x y z
N MET A 1 -36.73 15.49 -34.16
CA MET A 1 -36.74 15.67 -32.70
C MET A 1 -37.47 14.50 -32.05
N LYS A 2 -36.74 13.54 -31.49
CA LYS A 2 -37.26 12.53 -30.54
C LYS A 2 -36.13 12.21 -29.57
N GLN A 3 -36.35 12.54 -28.30
CA GLN A 3 -35.48 12.16 -27.17
C GLN A 3 -35.71 10.67 -26.87
N LEU A 4 -34.63 9.91 -26.69
CA LEU A 4 -34.68 8.62 -26.00
C LEU A 4 -33.92 8.77 -24.68
N GLN A 5 -34.68 8.69 -23.58
CA GLN A 5 -34.16 8.43 -22.25
C GLN A 5 -33.91 6.91 -22.14
N THR A 6 -32.69 6.51 -21.82
CA THR A 6 -32.38 5.15 -21.37
C THR A 6 -31.89 5.23 -19.93
N ALA A 7 -32.78 4.86 -19.01
CA ALA A 7 -32.44 4.51 -17.64
C ALA A 7 -31.89 3.08 -17.65
N ILE A 8 -30.70 2.88 -17.08
CA ILE A 8 -30.13 1.55 -16.85
C ILE A 8 -30.07 1.35 -15.34
N CYS A 9 -31.02 0.57 -14.82
CA CYS A 9 -30.93 -0.04 -13.49
C CYS A 9 -30.02 -1.26 -13.59
N PHE A 10 -28.88 -1.26 -12.91
CA PHE A 10 -28.11 -2.47 -12.65
C PHE A 10 -28.51 -3.01 -11.27
N ALA A 11 -29.23 -4.14 -11.27
CA ALA A 11 -29.43 -4.97 -10.10
C ALA A 11 -28.22 -5.93 -9.96
N LEU A 12 -27.50 -5.85 -8.84
CA LEU A 12 -26.48 -6.84 -8.48
C LEU A 12 -27.15 -8.09 -7.90
N ILE A 13 -26.83 -9.24 -8.50
CA ILE A 13 -27.14 -10.58 -7.97
C ILE A 13 -25.97 -11.00 -7.09
N LEU A 14 -26.19 -11.12 -5.78
CA LEU A 14 -25.27 -11.73 -4.82
C LEU A 14 -25.52 -13.24 -4.77
N LEU A 15 -24.59 -14.02 -5.31
CA LEU A 15 -24.51 -15.46 -5.09
C LEU A 15 -23.77 -15.73 -3.78
N ALA A 16 -24.53 -16.07 -2.74
CA ALA A 16 -24.02 -16.53 -1.46
C ALA A 16 -23.46 -17.96 -1.57
N HIS A 17 -22.23 -18.17 -1.11
CA HIS A 17 -21.72 -19.47 -0.70
C HIS A 17 -21.07 -19.32 0.68
N SER A 18 -21.81 -19.68 1.71
CA SER A 18 -21.31 -19.79 3.09
C SER A 18 -20.79 -21.21 3.33
N PRO A 19 -19.57 -21.41 3.86
CA PRO A 19 -19.29 -22.63 4.60
C PRO A 19 -19.84 -22.49 6.02
N CYS A 20 -20.81 -23.35 6.28
CA CYS A 20 -21.17 -23.93 7.57
C CYS A 20 -19.97 -24.03 8.52
N TRP A 21 -20.11 -23.58 9.77
CA TRP A 21 -19.70 -24.33 10.96
C TRP A 21 -20.81 -24.26 12.00
N ALA A 22 -21.08 -25.44 12.54
CA ALA A 22 -22.24 -25.80 13.31
C ALA A 22 -22.27 -25.19 14.72
N SER A 23 -23.50 -25.09 15.21
CA SER A 23 -23.86 -24.57 16.53
C SER A 23 -23.48 -25.52 17.68
N GLU A 24 -23.22 -24.88 18.82
CA GLU A 24 -23.48 -25.24 20.21
C GLU A 24 -23.22 -26.65 20.75
N LYS A 25 -22.47 -26.66 21.85
CA LYS A 25 -22.96 -27.29 23.09
C LYS A 25 -22.89 -26.30 24.26
N SER A 26 -24.07 -26.05 24.82
CA SER A 26 -24.35 -25.46 26.13
C SER A 26 -24.19 -26.54 27.22
N ASP A 27 -23.52 -26.23 28.34
CA ASP A 27 -24.14 -26.04 29.67
C ASP A 27 -23.19 -26.25 30.86
N LYS A 28 -23.26 -25.26 31.77
CA LYS A 28 -23.20 -25.27 33.24
C LYS A 28 -21.88 -25.26 34.05
N ALA A 29 -21.96 -24.33 35.02
CA ALA A 29 -21.35 -24.24 36.35
C ALA A 29 -19.90 -23.74 36.45
N ASP A 30 -19.69 -22.50 36.92
CA ASP A 30 -19.50 -22.28 38.36
C ASP A 30 -19.45 -20.80 38.77
N THR A 31 -19.87 -20.59 40.00
CA THR A 31 -20.05 -19.38 40.79
C THR A 31 -18.75 -18.61 41.07
N ASN A 32 -18.86 -17.28 41.19
CA ASN A 32 -17.89 -16.34 41.80
C ASN A 32 -16.50 -16.21 41.15
N ALA A 33 -16.38 -15.33 40.17
CA ALA A 33 -15.15 -14.60 39.90
C ALA A 33 -15.46 -13.12 39.67
N THR A 34 -14.68 -12.29 40.34
CA THR A 34 -14.63 -10.83 40.30
C THR A 34 -14.87 -10.24 38.91
N ALA A 35 -15.56 -9.11 38.87
CA ALA A 35 -15.77 -8.29 37.68
C ALA A 35 -14.44 -7.73 37.16
N ALA A 36 -13.64 -8.57 36.51
CA ALA A 36 -12.75 -8.13 35.47
C ALA A 36 -13.64 -7.84 34.27
N LYS A 37 -14.02 -6.57 34.11
CA LYS A 37 -14.52 -6.03 32.84
C LYS A 37 -13.42 -6.32 31.82
N SER A 38 -13.51 -7.48 31.16
CA SER A 38 -12.87 -7.70 29.88
C SER A 38 -13.49 -6.66 28.96
N THR A 39 -12.82 -5.52 28.82
CA THR A 39 -13.05 -4.57 27.74
C THR A 39 -12.72 -5.32 26.47
N LYS A 40 -13.70 -6.09 25.99
CA LYS A 40 -13.76 -6.55 24.62
C LYS A 40 -13.71 -5.26 23.81
N ALA A 41 -12.53 -4.92 23.29
CA ALA A 41 -12.35 -3.75 22.44
C ALA A 41 -13.46 -3.85 21.39
N LEU A 42 -14.33 -2.84 21.33
CA LEU A 42 -15.31 -2.77 20.26
C LEU A 42 -14.48 -2.79 18.97
N LYS A 43 -14.62 -3.85 18.18
CA LYS A 43 -14.02 -3.88 16.85
C LYS A 43 -14.79 -2.88 15.99
N TYR A 44 -14.27 -1.67 15.90
CA TYR A 44 -14.81 -0.68 14.98
C TYR A 44 -14.40 -1.05 13.57
N MET A 45 -15.35 -1.00 12.64
CA MET A 45 -15.03 -0.93 11.23
C MET A 45 -14.75 0.54 10.91
N LEU A 46 -13.60 0.82 10.31
CA LEU A 46 -13.14 2.16 9.98
C LEU A 46 -13.03 2.30 8.47
N SER A 47 -13.60 3.36 7.93
CA SER A 47 -13.41 3.72 6.53
C SER A 47 -12.16 4.60 6.42
N VAL A 48 -11.11 4.06 5.81
CA VAL A 48 -9.82 4.73 5.63
C VAL A 48 -9.69 5.09 4.16
N SER A 49 -9.40 6.35 3.86
CA SER A 49 -9.20 6.83 2.49
C SER A 49 -8.09 7.86 2.42
N GLY A 50 -7.51 8.02 1.25
CA GLY A 50 -6.39 8.93 1.09
C GLY A 50 -5.67 8.83 -0.23
N ALA A 51 -4.54 9.51 -0.29
CA ALA A 51 -3.68 9.58 -1.46
C ALA A 51 -2.22 9.83 -1.07
N LEU A 52 -1.31 9.21 -1.81
CA LEU A 52 0.12 9.48 -1.75
C LEU A 52 0.50 10.34 -2.96
N TYR A 53 1.17 11.45 -2.69
CA TYR A 53 1.74 12.32 -3.70
C TYR A 53 3.26 12.31 -3.61
N ARG A 54 3.91 12.46 -4.76
CA ARG A 54 5.32 12.83 -4.89
C ARG A 54 5.36 14.20 -5.57
N ASP A 55 5.87 15.19 -4.86
CA ASP A 55 5.82 16.60 -5.26
C ASP A 55 4.38 17.05 -5.55
N HIS A 56 3.97 17.09 -6.84
CA HIS A 56 2.62 17.44 -7.28
C HIS A 56 1.91 16.32 -8.05
N TYR A 57 2.53 15.14 -8.12
CA TYR A 57 2.02 13.98 -8.86
C TYR A 57 1.34 13.01 -7.90
N LEU A 58 0.10 12.64 -8.21
CA LEU A 58 -0.59 11.55 -7.53
C LEU A 58 0.11 10.23 -7.88
N VAL A 59 0.68 9.58 -6.87
CA VAL A 59 1.32 8.26 -7.00
C VAL A 59 0.27 7.16 -6.88
N MET A 60 -0.58 7.25 -5.85
CA MET A 60 -1.70 6.32 -5.63
C MET A 60 -2.82 7.00 -4.84
N SER A 61 -4.03 6.50 -5.03
CA SER A 61 -5.20 6.79 -4.18
C SER A 61 -5.75 5.48 -3.64
N PHE A 62 -6.26 5.49 -2.41
CA PHE A 62 -6.79 4.31 -1.75
C PHE A 62 -8.03 4.66 -0.95
N ALA A 63 -8.93 3.69 -0.82
CA ALA A 63 -10.08 3.75 0.07
C ALA A 63 -10.56 2.33 0.37
N ASP A 64 -10.62 1.96 1.65
CA ASP A 64 -11.15 0.67 2.07
C ASP A 64 -11.70 0.73 3.51
N ASN A 65 -12.46 -0.28 3.89
CA ASN A 65 -12.92 -0.49 5.24
C ASN A 65 -12.00 -1.50 5.95
N VAL A 66 -11.43 -1.11 7.08
CA VAL A 66 -10.54 -1.96 7.88
C VAL A 66 -11.01 -2.06 9.31
N GLU A 67 -10.74 -3.20 9.94
CA GLU A 67 -10.94 -3.35 11.38
C GLU A 67 -9.97 -2.44 12.15
N ASP A 68 -10.42 -1.91 13.28
CA ASP A 68 -9.58 -1.21 14.24
C ASP A 68 -8.31 -2.00 14.57
N GLY A 69 -7.15 -1.35 14.50
CA GLY A 69 -5.83 -1.95 14.69
C GLY A 69 -5.30 -2.80 13.53
N HIS A 70 -6.03 -2.93 12.42
CA HIS A 70 -5.58 -3.67 11.24
C HIS A 70 -5.13 -2.72 10.12
N PRO A 71 -4.09 -3.09 9.37
CA PRO A 71 -3.61 -2.25 8.28
C PRO A 71 -4.57 -2.27 7.08
N LEU A 72 -4.77 -1.10 6.48
CA LEU A 72 -5.12 -0.98 5.07
C LEU A 72 -3.83 -1.14 4.25
N GLU A 73 -3.83 -2.06 3.30
CA GLU A 73 -2.72 -2.27 2.37
C GLU A 73 -3.09 -1.69 1.00
N ALA A 74 -2.29 -0.74 0.50
CA ALA A 74 -2.45 -0.13 -0.81
C ALA A 74 -1.18 -0.36 -1.63
N GLN A 75 -1.34 -0.84 -2.86
CA GLN A 75 -0.22 -1.18 -3.74
C GLN A 75 -0.36 -0.49 -5.09
N ALA A 76 0.72 0.09 -5.57
CA ALA A 76 0.88 0.59 -6.92
C ALA A 76 2.19 0.03 -7.49
N GLN A 77 2.18 -1.27 -7.80
CA GLN A 77 3.34 -2.01 -8.28
C GLN A 77 3.22 -2.37 -9.77
N VAL A 78 4.35 -2.41 -10.45
CA VAL A 78 4.50 -2.86 -11.83
C VAL A 78 5.60 -3.91 -11.91
N THR A 79 5.26 -5.06 -12.46
CA THR A 79 6.25 -6.08 -12.86
C THR A 79 6.72 -5.78 -14.27
N SER A 80 8.02 -5.55 -14.43
CA SER A 80 8.66 -5.25 -15.72
C SER A 80 9.76 -6.25 -16.05
N SER A 81 10.17 -6.29 -17.30
CA SER A 81 11.22 -7.18 -17.79
C SER A 81 12.42 -6.42 -18.36
N TYR A 82 13.58 -7.06 -18.31
CA TYR A 82 14.84 -6.54 -18.84
C TYR A 82 15.74 -7.67 -19.35
N VAL A 83 16.80 -7.32 -20.06
CA VAL A 83 17.84 -8.26 -20.49
C VAL A 83 18.90 -8.38 -19.39
N SER A 84 18.95 -9.55 -18.75
CA SER A 84 19.92 -9.83 -17.66
C SER A 84 21.31 -10.21 -18.17
N LYS A 85 21.37 -10.85 -19.34
CA LYS A 85 22.63 -11.33 -19.93
C LYS A 85 22.51 -11.36 -21.45
N VAL A 86 23.62 -11.05 -22.10
CA VAL A 86 23.83 -11.26 -23.54
C VAL A 86 24.97 -12.27 -23.66
N THR A 87 24.71 -13.42 -24.30
CA THR A 87 25.73 -14.45 -24.57
C THR A 87 25.80 -14.74 -26.06
N PRO A 88 27.00 -14.94 -26.63
CA PRO A 88 27.10 -15.47 -27.98
C PRO A 88 26.59 -16.92 -28.02
N ASP A 89 25.79 -17.24 -29.04
CA ASP A 89 25.33 -18.59 -29.38
C ASP A 89 25.60 -18.83 -30.87
N GLY A 90 26.77 -19.40 -31.16
CA GLY A 90 27.29 -19.46 -32.53
C GLY A 90 27.54 -18.05 -33.10
N GLU A 91 26.90 -17.72 -34.21
CA GLU A 91 26.99 -16.40 -34.87
C GLU A 91 25.98 -15.37 -34.34
N GLN A 92 25.02 -15.76 -33.49
CA GLN A 92 23.95 -14.87 -33.01
C GLN A 92 24.12 -14.53 -31.52
N LEU A 93 23.58 -13.38 -31.11
CA LEU A 93 23.48 -13.00 -29.70
C LEU A 93 22.20 -13.58 -29.10
N ARG A 94 22.34 -14.37 -28.03
CA ARG A 94 21.24 -14.86 -27.22
C ARG A 94 21.00 -13.92 -26.04
N LEU A 95 19.77 -13.43 -25.91
CA LEU A 95 19.32 -12.55 -24.84
C LEU A 95 18.60 -13.36 -23.76
N THR A 96 18.97 -13.18 -22.49
CA THR A 96 18.29 -13.81 -21.35
C THR A 96 17.37 -12.80 -20.66
N PRO A 97 16.04 -12.94 -20.77
CA PRO A 97 15.11 -12.06 -20.07
C PRO A 97 15.12 -12.34 -18.56
N ALA A 98 14.90 -11.29 -17.77
CA ALA A 98 14.61 -11.37 -16.34
C ALA A 98 13.50 -10.36 -16.00
N THR A 99 12.86 -10.52 -14.85
CA THR A 99 11.82 -9.62 -14.35
C THR A 99 12.25 -8.92 -13.08
N TYR A 100 11.60 -7.79 -12.80
CA TYR A 100 11.73 -7.06 -11.54
C TYR A 100 10.40 -6.36 -11.22
N VAL A 101 10.17 -6.10 -9.94
CA VAL A 101 9.00 -5.37 -9.44
C VAL A 101 9.48 -4.00 -8.99
N HIS A 102 8.71 -2.96 -9.32
CA HIS A 102 8.94 -1.59 -8.89
C HIS A 102 7.61 -0.88 -8.67
N GLY A 103 7.61 0.24 -7.97
CA GLY A 103 6.40 0.93 -7.52
C GLY A 103 6.37 1.10 -6.01
N TYR A 104 5.17 1.16 -5.43
CA TYR A 104 4.99 1.53 -4.02
C TYR A 104 4.01 0.61 -3.29
N ASP A 105 4.31 0.32 -2.03
CA ASP A 105 3.46 -0.35 -1.07
C ASP A 105 3.26 0.56 0.14
N LEU A 106 2.01 0.80 0.50
CA LEU A 106 1.63 1.66 1.60
C LEU A 106 0.72 0.89 2.55
N ASN A 107 1.13 0.81 3.81
CA ASN A 107 0.33 0.26 4.89
C ASN A 107 -0.08 1.38 5.83
N ILE A 108 -1.36 1.47 6.18
CA ILE A 108 -1.90 2.44 7.14
C ILE A 108 -2.68 1.69 8.21
N THR A 109 -2.25 1.80 9.46
CA THR A 109 -2.90 1.15 10.61
C THR A 109 -3.56 2.21 11.50
N PRO A 110 -4.89 2.36 11.44
CA PRO A 110 -5.64 3.17 12.40
C PRO A 110 -5.90 2.40 13.70
N VAL A 111 -5.80 3.09 14.84
CA VAL A 111 -6.18 2.60 16.17
C VAL A 111 -7.08 3.62 16.86
N VAL A 112 -8.31 3.26 17.20
CA VAL A 112 -9.23 4.16 17.92
C VAL A 112 -8.73 4.40 19.34
N MET A 113 -8.54 5.67 19.69
CA MET A 113 -8.08 6.10 21.02
C MET A 113 -9.24 6.59 21.90
N SER A 114 -10.19 7.30 21.30
CA SER A 114 -11.41 7.82 21.94
C SER A 114 -12.54 7.94 20.90
N GLU A 115 -13.72 8.40 21.30
CA GLU A 115 -14.88 8.52 20.39
C GLU A 115 -14.61 9.36 19.14
N ASP A 116 -13.68 10.30 19.23
CA ASP A 116 -13.33 11.32 18.23
C ASP A 116 -11.89 11.22 17.71
N ARG A 117 -11.03 10.38 18.31
CA ARG A 117 -9.61 10.31 17.99
C ARG A 117 -9.17 8.95 17.52
N VAL A 118 -8.27 8.98 16.55
CA VAL A 118 -7.57 7.82 16.01
C VAL A 118 -6.07 8.08 16.04
N GLN A 119 -5.33 7.05 16.36
CA GLN A 119 -3.88 7.01 16.22
C GLN A 119 -3.55 6.35 14.88
N LEU A 120 -2.68 6.96 14.09
CA LEU A 120 -2.29 6.48 12.77
C LEU A 120 -0.82 6.06 12.78
N SER A 121 -0.57 4.80 12.42
CA SER A 121 0.75 4.33 12.03
C SER A 121 0.77 4.10 10.52
N TYR A 122 1.92 4.28 9.88
CA TYR A 122 2.08 4.06 8.46
C TYR A 122 3.46 3.50 8.13
N ARG A 123 3.52 2.72 7.05
CA ARG A 123 4.77 2.28 6.41
C ARG A 123 4.64 2.41 4.91
N LEU A 124 5.57 3.12 4.29
CA LEU A 124 5.68 3.29 2.86
C LEU A 124 6.98 2.65 2.40
N HIS A 125 6.87 1.62 1.56
CA HIS A 125 7.99 1.07 0.82
C HIS A 125 7.85 1.45 -0.65
N GLY A 126 8.94 1.85 -1.29
CA GLY A 126 8.96 2.24 -2.68
C GLY A 126 10.25 1.81 -3.37
N VAL A 127 10.12 1.32 -4.60
CA VAL A 127 11.24 1.01 -5.48
C VAL A 127 11.05 1.83 -6.75
N GLU A 128 11.90 2.83 -6.95
CA GLU A 128 11.86 3.69 -8.15
C GLU A 128 12.91 3.27 -9.15
N VAL A 129 12.58 3.32 -10.45
CA VAL A 129 13.55 3.10 -11.53
C VAL A 129 14.12 4.44 -11.96
N LEU A 130 15.43 4.62 -11.78
CA LEU A 130 16.15 5.84 -12.15
C LEU A 130 16.69 5.79 -13.58
N GLY A 131 16.86 4.59 -14.13
CA GLY A 131 17.42 4.36 -15.46
C GLY A 131 17.72 2.89 -15.70
N PHE A 132 18.40 2.59 -16.79
CA PHE A 132 18.77 1.24 -17.19
C PHE A 132 20.22 1.19 -17.63
N VAL A 133 20.94 0.14 -17.24
CA VAL A 133 22.28 -0.12 -17.77
C VAL A 133 22.17 -0.72 -19.17
N ASN A 134 23.09 -0.38 -20.06
CA ASN A 134 23.19 -1.09 -21.34
C ASN A 134 23.71 -2.52 -21.10
N PRO A 135 23.07 -3.55 -21.68
CA PRO A 135 23.44 -4.94 -21.40
C PRO A 135 24.75 -5.36 -22.09
N ALA A 136 25.10 -4.73 -23.22
CA ALA A 136 26.40 -4.84 -23.89
C ALA A 136 26.59 -3.70 -24.90
N ALA A 137 27.84 -3.44 -25.32
CA ALA A 137 28.12 -2.47 -26.38
C ALA A 137 27.49 -2.92 -27.72
N GLY A 138 26.80 -2.00 -28.41
CA GLY A 138 26.16 -2.28 -29.71
C GLY A 138 24.85 -3.06 -29.65
N VAL A 139 24.34 -3.38 -28.45
CA VAL A 139 23.03 -4.05 -28.29
C VAL A 139 21.96 -3.02 -27.95
N THR A 140 20.95 -2.88 -28.81
CA THR A 140 19.75 -2.08 -28.59
C THR A 140 18.72 -2.85 -27.75
N ALA A 141 19.01 -3.02 -26.47
CA ALA A 141 18.08 -3.61 -25.51
C ALA A 141 18.19 -2.95 -24.13
N THR A 142 17.11 -2.98 -23.37
CA THR A 142 17.07 -2.49 -21.98
C THR A 142 17.75 -3.51 -21.06
N GLY A 143 18.88 -3.14 -20.45
CA GLY A 143 19.55 -3.98 -19.45
C GLY A 143 19.00 -3.74 -18.03
N ALA A 144 19.74 -4.15 -17.01
CA ALA A 144 19.27 -4.12 -15.64
C ALA A 144 18.82 -2.71 -15.18
N PRO A 145 17.71 -2.59 -14.45
CA PRO A 145 17.27 -1.31 -13.91
C PRO A 145 18.25 -0.83 -12.83
N GLN A 146 18.48 0.48 -12.81
CA GLN A 146 19.08 1.17 -11.69
C GLN A 146 17.95 1.69 -10.82
N THR A 147 17.92 1.31 -9.54
CA THR A 147 16.79 1.63 -8.66
C THR A 147 17.18 2.49 -7.47
N SER A 148 16.21 3.26 -6.97
CA SER A 148 16.25 3.91 -5.65
C SER A 148 15.24 3.24 -4.74
N LEU A 149 15.55 3.17 -3.45
CA LEU A 149 14.67 2.64 -2.43
C LEU A 149 14.17 3.77 -1.54
N LEU A 150 12.86 3.77 -1.30
CA LEU A 150 12.18 4.56 -0.29
C LEU A 150 11.65 3.60 0.78
N ASP A 151 12.04 3.80 2.03
CA ASP A 151 11.43 3.09 3.15
C ASP A 151 11.19 4.12 4.27
N VAL A 152 9.91 4.37 4.57
CA VAL A 152 9.48 5.34 5.55
C VAL A 152 8.49 4.66 6.49
N GLU A 153 8.75 4.71 7.79
CA GLU A 153 7.89 4.16 8.81
C GLU A 153 7.63 5.20 9.90
N SER A 154 6.40 5.26 10.41
CA SER A 154 6.05 6.11 11.54
C SER A 154 6.75 5.61 12.82
N THR A 155 7.76 6.33 13.30
CA THR A 155 8.44 6.02 14.56
C THR A 155 7.63 6.41 15.80
N GLN A 156 6.74 7.39 15.66
CA GLN A 156 5.76 7.78 16.65
C GLN A 156 4.39 7.86 15.97
N PRO A 157 3.40 7.08 16.43
CA PRO A 157 2.07 7.11 15.84
C PRO A 157 1.43 8.51 15.96
N LYS A 158 0.84 8.99 14.87
CA LYS A 158 0.27 10.34 14.81
C LYS A 158 -1.16 10.33 15.33
N GLN A 159 -1.48 11.22 16.27
CA GLN A 159 -2.88 11.41 16.68
C GLN A 159 -3.61 12.28 15.67
N ALA A 160 -4.81 11.85 15.32
CA ALA A 160 -5.70 12.48 14.35
C ALA A 160 -7.14 12.49 14.86
N LEU A 161 -7.93 13.42 14.33
CA LEU A 161 -9.37 13.46 14.57
C LEU A 161 -10.08 12.64 13.49
N LEU A 162 -11.05 11.83 13.90
CA LEU A 162 -11.92 11.12 12.97
C LEU A 162 -12.69 12.12 12.10
N GLY A 163 -12.86 11.80 10.81
CA GLY A 163 -13.51 12.64 9.81
C GLY A 163 -12.70 13.82 9.30
N ASN A 164 -11.49 14.03 9.81
CA ASN A 164 -10.62 15.11 9.37
C ASN A 164 -9.44 14.59 8.57
N GLU A 165 -9.13 15.31 7.51
CA GLU A 165 -7.94 15.07 6.70
C GLU A 165 -6.66 15.30 7.51
N GLN A 166 -5.73 14.38 7.37
CA GLN A 166 -4.39 14.46 7.93
C GLN A 166 -3.37 14.43 6.80
N SER A 167 -2.54 15.47 6.75
CA SER A 167 -1.36 15.51 5.90
C SER A 167 -0.13 15.02 6.67
N ILE A 168 0.72 14.23 6.02
CA ILE A 168 1.99 13.74 6.54
C ILE A 168 3.04 13.91 5.44
N ASP A 169 4.06 14.72 5.72
CA ASP A 169 5.15 15.00 4.78
C ASP A 169 6.38 14.14 5.12
N PHE A 170 7.02 13.57 4.10
CA PHE A 170 8.25 12.81 4.21
C PHE A 170 9.37 13.48 3.40
N GLY A 171 10.53 13.66 4.03
CA GLY A 171 11.75 14.07 3.34
C GLY A 171 12.53 12.85 2.86
N CYS A 172 13.20 12.99 1.71
CA CYS A 172 14.09 11.98 1.17
C CYS A 172 15.53 12.17 1.66
N ASP A 173 15.89 11.63 2.81
CA ASP A 173 17.30 11.53 3.21
C ASP A 173 17.92 10.26 2.58
N LEU A 174 18.50 10.39 1.39
CA LEU A 174 19.12 9.29 0.65
C LEU A 174 20.41 8.77 1.31
N ARG A 175 20.63 7.44 1.34
CA ARG A 175 21.98 6.82 1.38
C ARG A 175 22.10 5.54 0.50
N TRP A 176 23.24 5.48 -0.20
CA TRP A 176 23.69 4.58 -1.28
C TRP A 176 24.23 3.21 -0.77
N ALA A 177 24.58 2.14 -1.53
CA ALA A 177 25.24 2.01 -2.84
C ALA A 177 25.16 0.56 -3.41
N ARG A 178 25.33 0.37 -4.73
CA ARG A 178 25.95 -0.85 -5.29
C ARG A 178 27.48 -0.72 -5.11
N GLU A 179 28.15 -1.83 -4.87
CA GLU A 179 29.54 -1.95 -4.40
C GLU A 179 30.61 -1.29 -5.32
N ASP A 180 30.25 -0.81 -6.51
CA ASP A 180 31.24 -0.50 -7.54
C ASP A 180 31.14 0.87 -8.26
N LYS A 181 30.07 1.69 -8.22
CA LYS A 181 30.12 3.04 -8.84
C LYS A 181 29.20 4.12 -8.23
N GLN A 182 29.85 5.25 -7.92
CA GLN A 182 29.44 6.66 -7.92
C GLN A 182 28.13 7.03 -7.18
N ASP A 183 28.26 7.81 -6.11
CA ASP A 183 27.16 8.43 -5.36
C ASP A 183 26.19 9.17 -6.30
N ILE A 184 24.92 8.74 -6.45
CA ILE A 184 23.90 9.63 -7.03
C ILE A 184 23.56 10.68 -5.99
N GLN A 185 23.61 11.93 -6.45
CA GLN A 185 23.23 13.11 -5.70
C GLN A 185 21.85 12.95 -5.06
N ALA A 186 21.73 13.47 -3.83
CA ALA A 186 20.46 13.55 -3.14
C ALA A 186 19.46 14.35 -4.00
N VAL A 187 18.41 13.69 -4.48
CA VAL A 187 17.28 14.38 -5.09
C VAL A 187 16.39 14.85 -3.94
N ASN A 188 16.15 16.15 -3.85
CA ASN A 188 15.23 16.75 -2.88
C ASN A 188 13.79 16.36 -3.26
N CYS A 189 13.37 15.13 -2.96
CA CYS A 189 11.98 14.71 -3.11
C CYS A 189 11.19 14.97 -1.83
N ARG A 190 9.93 15.38 -2.03
CA ARG A 190 8.93 15.49 -0.96
C ARG A 190 7.78 14.56 -1.28
N TYR A 191 7.49 13.68 -0.36
CA TYR A 191 6.27 12.87 -0.41
C TYR A 191 5.25 13.46 0.55
N HIS A 192 3.99 13.39 0.14
CA HIS A 192 2.87 13.93 0.88
C HIS A 192 1.77 12.87 0.93
N LEU A 193 1.55 12.31 2.12
CA LEU A 193 0.49 11.36 2.38
C LEU A 193 -0.70 12.07 3.01
N VAL A 194 -1.83 11.99 2.35
CA VAL A 194 -3.12 12.48 2.84
C VAL A 194 -3.94 11.29 3.29
N VAL A 195 -4.46 11.32 4.52
CA VAL A 195 -5.30 10.25 5.07
C VAL A 195 -6.51 10.85 5.79
N THR A 196 -7.68 10.29 5.55
CA THR A 196 -8.89 10.53 6.34
C THR A 196 -9.40 9.19 6.86
N VAL A 197 -9.73 9.15 8.16
CA VAL A 197 -10.33 7.97 8.80
C VAL A 197 -11.69 8.35 9.36
N ASN A 198 -12.71 7.59 8.98
CA ASN A 198 -14.09 7.72 9.44
C ASN A 198 -14.51 6.45 10.18
N LYS A 199 -15.53 6.57 11.03
CA LYS A 199 -16.29 5.39 11.45
C LYS A 199 -17.08 4.89 10.24
N ALA A 200 -16.99 3.61 9.91
CA ALA A 200 -17.83 3.05 8.87
C ALA A 200 -19.29 3.06 9.35
N SER A 201 -20.20 3.57 8.52
CA SER A 201 -21.63 3.43 8.75
C SER A 201 -22.04 1.98 8.49
N ASN A 202 -22.60 1.31 9.51
CA ASN A 202 -23.28 0.03 9.35
C ASN A 202 -24.52 0.15 8.47
#